data_AF-A0A7V8YYE3-F1
#
_entry.id   AF-A0A7V8YYE3-F1
#
_cell.length_a   1.000
_cell.length_b   1.000
_cell.length_c   1.000
_cell.angle_alpha   90.00
_cell.angle_beta   90.00
_cell.angle_gamma   90.00
#
_symmetry.space_group_name_H-M   'P 1'
#
loop_
_entity.id
_entity.type
_entity.pdbx_description
1 polymer ?
#
loop_
_entity_poly.entity_id
_entity_poly.type
_entity_poly.pdbx_seq_one_letter_code
_entity_poly.pdbx_strand_id
1 'polypeptide(L)' 'MAIFNSKNKKETSAANVWARPEMLVTFKAEIMPGRSREERTFRIKSVRSNGRVVLHDFTGEHREGAFESLNFLRGTVK' A
#
# COMPACT_ATOMS: atom_id res chain seq x y z
N MET A 1 -31.55 30.64 -9.16
CA MET A 1 -31.08 29.32 -9.64
C MET A 1 -29.58 29.18 -9.40
N ALA A 2 -29.14 27.93 -9.19
CA ALA A 2 -27.77 27.42 -9.03
C ALA A 2 -27.02 27.80 -7.74
N ILE A 3 -26.94 26.83 -6.82
CA ILE A 3 -25.80 26.71 -5.89
C ILE A 3 -25.35 25.25 -5.93
N PHE A 4 -24.44 24.94 -6.86
CA PHE A 4 -23.65 23.72 -6.79
C PHE A 4 -22.65 23.88 -5.65
N ASN A 5 -23.06 23.51 -4.44
CA ASN A 5 -22.13 23.41 -3.33
C ASN A 5 -21.46 22.03 -3.43
N SER A 6 -20.31 21.98 -4.10
CA SER A 6 -19.40 20.83 -4.09
C SER A 6 -18.87 20.67 -2.66
N LYS A 7 -19.66 20.02 -1.81
CA LYS A 7 -19.29 19.71 -0.44
C LYS A 7 -18.32 18.54 -0.46
N ASN A 8 -17.04 18.89 -0.31
CA ASN A 8 -16.04 18.16 0.47
C ASN A 8 -16.53 16.82 1.03
N LYS A 9 -16.30 15.74 0.27
CA LYS A 9 -16.23 14.41 0.85
C LYS A 9 -14.74 14.13 1.07
N LYS A 10 -14.23 14.56 2.23
CA LYS A 10 -13.11 13.86 2.87
C LYS A 10 -13.64 12.46 3.16
N GLU A 11 -13.55 11.57 2.19
CA GLU A 11 -13.77 10.13 2.43
C GLU A 11 -12.55 9.63 3.19
N THR A 12 -12.57 9.89 4.49
CA THR A 12 -11.94 9.04 5.49
C THR A 12 -12.73 7.73 5.50
N SER A 13 -12.73 7.01 4.38
CA SER A 13 -13.31 5.68 4.31
C SER A 13 -12.34 4.76 5.03
N ALA A 14 -12.75 4.33 6.22
CA ALA A 14 -12.19 3.22 6.99
C ALA A 14 -12.32 1.88 6.23
N ALA A 15 -11.90 1.85 4.97
CA ALA A 15 -11.88 0.68 4.11
C ALA A 15 -10.42 0.27 3.93
N ASN A 16 -9.99 -0.72 4.72
CA ASN A 16 -8.73 -1.46 4.58
C ASN A 16 -7.43 -0.70 4.93
N VAL A 17 -7.17 -0.57 6.23
CA VAL A 17 -5.99 0.05 6.87
C VAL A 17 -4.72 -0.82 6.76
N TRP A 18 -4.55 -1.65 5.72
CA TRP A 18 -3.35 -2.49 5.58
C TRP A 18 -2.17 -1.73 4.95
N ALA A 19 -2.46 -0.67 4.20
CA ALA A 19 -1.48 0.09 3.43
C ALA A 19 -1.60 1.59 3.70
N ARG A 20 -0.45 2.28 3.70
CA ARG A 20 -0.36 3.74 3.76
C ARG A 20 0.67 4.22 2.73
N PRO A 21 0.53 5.43 2.17
CA PRO A 21 1.62 6.05 1.43
C PRO A 21 2.91 6.03 2.25
N GLU A 22 4.04 5.90 1.56
CA GLU A 22 5.39 5.84 2.11
C GLU A 22 5.73 4.61 2.97
N MET A 23 4.78 3.69 3.17
CA MET A 23 4.98 2.45 3.91
C MET A 23 5.77 1.42 3.10
N LEU A 24 6.69 0.70 3.76
CA LEU A 24 7.42 -0.41 3.16
C LEU A 24 6.56 -1.68 3.17
N VAL A 25 6.50 -2.35 2.02
CA VAL A 25 5.82 -3.62 1.83
C VAL A 25 6.75 -4.57 1.09
N THR A 26 6.72 -5.84 1.46
CA THR A 26 7.61 -6.87 0.88
C THR A 26 6.76 -7.85 0.10
N PHE A 27 7.09 -8.11 -1.17
CA PHE A 27 6.41 -9.14 -1.96
C PHE A 27 6.73 -10.55 -1.46
N LYS A 28 5.75 -11.44 -1.51
CA LYS A 28 5.94 -12.87 -1.22
C LYS A 28 6.97 -13.48 -2.16
N ALA A 29 7.73 -14.45 -1.66
CA ALA A 29 8.75 -15.15 -2.46
C ALA A 29 8.13 -15.87 -3.67
N GLU A 30 6.89 -16.32 -3.53
CA GLU A 30 6.09 -16.95 -4.58
C GLU A 30 5.81 -15.99 -5.76
N ILE A 31 5.72 -14.69 -5.51
CA ILE A 31 5.43 -13.67 -6.54
C ILE A 31 6.72 -13.20 -7.24
N MET A 32 7.84 -13.19 -6.51
CA MET A 32 9.15 -12.79 -7.02
C MET A 32 10.21 -13.85 -6.68
N PRO A 33 10.21 -15.01 -7.34
CA PRO A 33 11.22 -16.03 -7.11
C PRO A 33 12.60 -15.52 -7.52
N GLY A 34 13.65 -16.03 -6.86
CA GLY A 34 15.04 -15.66 -7.17
C GLY A 34 15.48 -14.27 -6.71
N ARG A 35 14.63 -13.53 -6.00
CA ARG A 35 14.97 -12.22 -5.40
C ARG A 35 15.07 -12.30 -3.88
N SER A 36 16.05 -11.59 -3.33
CA SER A 36 16.20 -11.44 -1.88
C SER A 36 15.06 -10.64 -1.28
N ARG A 37 14.90 -10.68 0.05
CA ARG A 37 13.80 -9.99 0.72
C ARG A 37 13.90 -8.47 0.55
N GLU A 38 15.11 -7.92 0.58
CA GLU A 38 15.38 -6.50 0.32
C GLU A 38 14.97 -6.10 -1.09
N GLU A 39 15.32 -6.89 -2.11
CA GLU A 39 14.96 -6.65 -3.51
C GLU A 39 13.46 -6.79 -3.80
N ARG A 40 12.73 -7.44 -2.90
CA ARG A 40 11.27 -7.58 -2.92
C ARG A 40 10.55 -6.54 -2.06
N THR A 41 11.29 -5.68 -1.36
CA THR A 41 10.74 -4.65 -0.49
C THR A 41 10.64 -3.34 -1.26
N PHE A 42 9.41 -2.83 -1.36
CA PHE A 42 9.10 -1.61 -2.09
C PHE A 42 8.36 -0.63 -1.19
N ARG A 43 8.40 0.64 -1.56
CA ARG A 43 7.69 1.70 -0.86
C ARG A 43 6.37 1.99 -1.56
N ILE A 44 5.28 2.09 -0.82
CA ILE A 44 3.99 2.48 -1.38
C ILE A 44 4.03 3.96 -1.78
N LYS A 45 3.72 4.26 -3.04
CA LYS A 45 3.56 5.61 -3.56
C LYS A 45 2.19 6.18 -3.25
N SER A 46 1.13 5.41 -3.52
CA SER A 46 -0.25 5.82 -3.26
C SER A 46 -1.15 4.62 -3.05
N VAL A 47 -2.16 4.79 -2.19
CA VAL A 47 -3.23 3.82 -1.98
C VAL A 47 -4.44 4.28 -2.79
N ARG A 48 -5.04 3.36 -3.55
CA ARG A 48 -6.23 3.60 -4.37
C ARG A 48 -7.48 3.30 -3.54
N SER A 49 -8.61 3.93 -3.87
CA SER A 49 -9.88 3.75 -3.15
C SER A 49 -10.43 2.31 -3.21
N ASN A 50 -9.91 1.47 -4.11
CA ASN A 50 -10.26 0.04 -4.22
C ASN A 50 -9.39 -0.89 -3.34
N GLY A 51 -8.52 -0.33 -2.49
CA GLY A 51 -7.62 -1.09 -1.62
C GLY A 51 -6.35 -1.61 -2.30
N ARG A 52 -6.11 -1.28 -3.58
CA ARG A 52 -4.83 -1.54 -4.26
C ARG A 52 -3.81 -0.45 -3.98
N VAL A 53 -2.54 -0.80 -4.11
CA VAL A 53 -1.41 0.13 -3.94
C VAL A 53 -0.61 0.26 -5.21
N VAL A 54 -0.11 1.47 -5.44
CA VAL A 54 0.93 1.78 -6.43
C VAL A 54 2.24 1.93 -5.67
N LEU A 55 3.33 1.39 -6.20
CA LEU A 55 4.64 1.40 -5.56
C LEU A 55 5.56 2.44 -6.23
N HIS A 56 6.58 2.87 -5.48
CA HIS A 56 7.72 3.58 -6.06
C HIS A 56 8.59 2.58 -6.82
N ASP A 57 9.06 2.99 -8.00
CA ASP A 57 9.96 2.22 -8.88
C ASP A 57 9.42 0.85 -9.33
N PHE A 58 8.12 0.60 -9.19
CA PHE A 58 7.48 -0.62 -9.65
C PHE A 58 6.13 -0.32 -10.31
N THR A 59 6.01 -0.70 -11.58
CA THR A 59 4.85 -0.39 -12.40
C THR A 59 3.71 -1.36 -12.12
N GLY A 60 2.52 -0.82 -11.86
CA GLY A 60 1.29 -1.59 -11.70
C GLY A 60 0.53 -1.25 -10.43
N GLU A 61 -0.67 -1.85 -10.30
CA GLU A 61 -1.45 -1.84 -9.08
C GLU A 61 -1.38 -3.21 -8.41
N HIS A 62 -1.16 -3.23 -7.09
CA HIS A 62 -0.99 -4.46 -6.33
C HIS A 62 -1.99 -4.57 -5.20
N ARG A 63 -2.43 -5.80 -4.92
CA ARG A 63 -3.34 -6.13 -3.82
C ARG A 63 -2.56 -6.63 -2.61
N GLU A 64 -3.14 -6.48 -1.42
CA GLU A 64 -2.57 -6.95 -0.14
C GLU A 64 -2.01 -8.36 -0.19
N GLY A 65 -2.77 -9.31 -0.77
CA GLY A 65 -2.38 -10.72 -0.80
C GLY A 65 -1.11 -11.05 -1.60
N ALA A 66 -0.58 -10.10 -2.39
CA ALA A 66 0.71 -10.23 -3.07
C ALA A 66 1.91 -9.97 -2.13
N PHE A 67 1.66 -9.34 -1.00
CA PHE A 67 2.68 -8.96 -0.02
C PHE A 67 2.71 -9.94 1.15
N GLU A 68 3.85 -9.98 1.82
CA GLU A 68 3.97 -10.62 3.12
C GLU A 68 3.14 -9.87 4.16
N SER A 69 2.56 -10.60 5.11
CA SER A 69 1.84 -9.99 6.23
C SER A 69 2.77 -9.06 6.99
N LEU A 70 2.33 -7.82 7.20
CA LEU A 70 3.09 -6.82 7.93
C LEU A 70 3.20 -7.24 9.40
N ASN A 71 4.34 -7.83 9.77
CA ASN A 71 4.63 -8.11 11.15
C ASN A 71 5.09 -6.79 11.81
N PHE A 72 4.12 -6.03 12.33
CA PHE A 72 4.33 -4.73 12.98
C PHE A 72 5.26 -4.79 14.22
N LEU A 73 5.69 -5.99 14.66
CA LEU A 73 6.58 -6.18 15.80
C LEU A 73 8.07 -5.93 15.51
N ARG A 74 8.48 -5.62 14.27
CA ARG A 74 9.90 -5.40 13.91
C ARG A 74 10.31 -3.92 13.99
N GLY A 75 10.05 -3.28 15.13
CA GLY A 75 10.30 -1.86 15.34
C GLY A 75 10.82 -1.46 16.72
N THR A 76 11.19 -2.40 17.58
CA THR A 76 11.87 -2.10 18.86
C THR A 76 13.17 -2.89 18.95
N VAL A 77 14.15 -2.50 18.15
CA VAL A 77 15.55 -2.72 18.49
C VAL A 77 16.18 -1.34 18.57
N LYS A 78 16.37 -0.89 19.81
CA LYS A 78 17.08 0.34 20.16
C LYS A 78 18.50 -0.04 20.55
#